data_AF-A0A0G0S0S0-F1
#
_entry.id   AF-A0A0G0S0S0-F1
#
_cell.length_a   1.000
_cell.length_b   1.000
_cell.length_c   1.000
_cell.angle_alpha   90.00
_cell.angle_beta   90.00
_cell.angle_gamma   90.00
#
_symmetry.space_group_name_H-M   'P 1'
#
loop_
_entity.id
_entity.type
_entity.pdbx_description
1 polymer ?
#
loop_
_entity_poly.entity_id
_entity_poly.type
_entity_poly.pdbx_seq_one_letter_code
_entity_poly.pdbx_strand_id
1 'polypeptide(L)' 'MKLIAIKSFMFDNAQYIVADDNGNQLMLTAKYKANEFEIKVLKSSGVGLKSLKKEVGVVAEDLLGRKHGVNFASKLGGKS' A
#
# COMPACT_ATOMS: atom_id res chain seq x y z
N MET A 1 -27.91 13.44 23.15
CA MET A 1 -26.57 13.47 22.52
C MET A 1 -26.50 12.32 21.53
N LYS A 2 -26.24 12.55 20.24
CA LYS A 2 -26.31 11.51 19.20
C LYS A 2 -24.95 10.83 19.09
N LEU A 3 -24.87 9.53 19.38
CA LEU A 3 -23.64 8.74 19.23
C LEU A 3 -23.34 8.57 17.73
N ILE A 4 -22.21 9.12 17.28
CA ILE A 4 -21.69 8.91 15.94
C ILE A 4 -20.65 7.80 16.02
N ALA A 5 -20.92 6.68 15.35
CA ALA A 5 -20.01 5.55 15.26
C ALA A 5 -19.62 5.32 13.79
N ILE A 6 -18.31 5.24 13.52
CA ILE A 6 -17.80 4.87 12.21
C ILE A 6 -18.11 3.40 11.97
N LYS A 7 -18.96 3.10 10.99
CA LYS A 7 -19.37 1.72 10.65
C LYS A 7 -18.40 1.02 9.72
N SER A 8 -17.73 1.76 8.84
CA SER A 8 -16.75 1.22 7.90
C SER A 8 -15.73 2.29 7.50
N PHE A 9 -14.51 1.85 7.22
CA PHE A 9 -13.45 2.65 6.62
C PHE A 9 -13.08 1.99 5.29
N MET A 10 -13.08 2.75 4.22
CA MET A 10 -12.70 2.28 2.89
C MET A 10 -11.40 2.95 2.48
N PHE A 11 -10.45 2.15 2.03
CA PHE A 11 -9.17 2.62 1.54
C PHE A 11 -8.95 2.07 0.13
N ASP A 12 -9.26 2.89 -0.87
CA ASP A 12 -9.34 2.43 -2.26
C ASP A 12 -7.97 2.38 -2.95
N ASN A 13 -7.13 3.39 -2.69
CA ASN A 13 -5.83 3.56 -3.34
C ASN A 13 -4.77 3.97 -2.32
N ALA A 14 -3.64 3.27 -2.30
CA ALA A 14 -2.43 3.75 -1.63
C ALA A 14 -1.39 4.18 -2.66
N GLN A 15 -0.64 5.23 -2.33
CA GLN A 15 0.53 5.64 -3.10
C GLN A 15 1.75 5.68 -2.18
N TYR A 16 2.85 5.09 -2.64
CA TYR A 16 4.12 5.02 -1.93
C TYR A 16 5.23 5.50 -2.87
N ILE A 17 6.18 6.28 -2.33
CA ILE A 17 7.43 6.60 -3.02
C ILE A 17 8.50 5.69 -2.45
N VAL A 18 9.15 4.92 -3.32
CA VAL A 18 10.27 4.04 -2.97
C VAL A 18 11.53 4.60 -3.62
N ALA A 19 12.58 4.77 -2.83
CA ALA A 19 13.88 5.26 -3.29
C ALA A 19 14.97 4.28 -2.91
N ASP A 20 16.03 4.22 -3.72
CA ASP A 20 17.26 3.49 -3.40
C ASP A 20 18.47 4.44 -3.24
N ASP A 21 19.58 3.91 -2.74
CA ASP A 21 20.82 4.65 -2.55
C ASP A 21 21.49 5.07 -3.87
N ASN A 22 21.10 4.44 -4.98
CA ASN A 22 21.55 4.81 -6.33
C ASN A 22 20.80 6.02 -6.89
N GLY A 23 19.84 6.60 -6.15
CA GLY A 23 19.09 7.78 -6.55
C GLY A 23 17.93 7.49 -7.52
N ASN A 24 17.52 6.23 -7.68
CA ASN A 24 16.28 5.87 -8.34
C ASN A 24 15.09 6.19 -7.42
N GLN A 25 13.97 6.61 -8.00
CA GLN A 25 12.71 6.80 -7.29
C GLN A 25 11.56 6.22 -8.12
N LEU A 26 10.76 5.38 -7.47
CA LEU A 26 9.57 4.75 -8.03
C LEU A 26 8.34 5.18 -7.23
N MET A 27 7.23 5.40 -7.93
CA MET A 27 5.91 5.53 -7.32
C MET A 27 5.18 4.20 -7.47
N LEU A 28 4.87 3.57 -6.35
CA LEU A 28 3.97 2.42 -6.28
C LEU A 28 2.56 2.91 -5.98
N THR A 29 1.59 2.57 -6.85
CA THR A 29 0.17 2.76 -6.58
C THR A 29 -0.48 1.40 -6.41
N ALA A 30 -1.05 1.12 -5.23
CA ALA A 30 -1.83 -0.08 -4.97
C ALA A 30 -3.33 0.25 -5.05
N LYS A 31 -4.05 -0.42 -5.95
CA LYS A 31 -5.49 -0.25 -6.22
C LYS A 31 -6.24 -1.44 -5.61
N TYR A 32 -6.58 -1.34 -4.33
CA TYR A 32 -7.09 -2.48 -3.54
C TYR A 32 -8.42 -3.03 -4.05
N LYS A 33 -9.30 -2.16 -4.56
CA LYS A 33 -10.58 -2.58 -5.15
C LYS A 33 -10.41 -3.40 -6.44
N ALA A 34 -9.40 -3.06 -7.25
CA ALA A 34 -9.09 -3.76 -8.49
C ALA A 34 -8.17 -4.96 -8.27
N ASN A 35 -7.57 -5.08 -7.08
CA ASN A 35 -6.50 -6.03 -6.78
C ASN A 35 -5.32 -5.89 -7.76
N GLU A 36 -4.97 -4.64 -8.09
CA GLU A 36 -3.94 -4.30 -9.07
C GLU A 36 -2.94 -3.33 -8.48
N PHE A 37 -1.72 -3.30 -9.04
CA PHE A 37 -0.73 -2.29 -8.71
C PHE A 37 -0.10 -1.69 -9.96
N GLU A 38 0.44 -0.49 -9.80
CA GLU A 38 1.13 0.25 -10.85
C GLU A 38 2.46 0.79 -10.31
N ILE A 39 3.54 0.63 -11.08
CA ILE A 39 4.86 1.15 -10.74
C ILE A 39 5.27 2.17 -11.80
N LYS A 40 5.37 3.44 -11.40
CA LYS A 40 5.86 4.53 -12.25
C LYS A 40 7.26 4.94 -11.84
N VAL A 41 8.15 5.11 -12.81
CA VAL A 41 9.49 5.68 -12.53
C VAL A 41 9.35 7.19 -12.40
N LEU A 42 9.75 7.74 -11.25
CA LEU A 42 9.80 9.18 -11.02
C LEU A 42 11.19 9.74 -11.35
N LYS A 43 12.24 9.02 -10.91
CA LYS A 43 13.64 9.35 -11.16
C LYS A 43 14.42 8.07 -11.41
N SER A 44 15.39 8.11 -12.32
CA SER A 44 16.26 6.96 -12.60
C SER A 44 17.69 7.43 -12.80
N SER A 45 18.63 6.82 -12.09
CA SER A 45 20.07 6.92 -12.39
C SER A 45 20.50 5.85 -13.40
N GLY A 46 19.65 4.85 -13.67
CA GLY A 46 19.87 3.77 -14.65
C GLY A 46 20.53 2.52 -14.06
N VAL A 47 21.29 2.67 -12.97
CA VAL A 47 21.90 1.55 -12.23
C VAL A 47 20.88 0.94 -11.28
N GLY A 48 20.75 -0.38 -11.24
CA GLY A 48 19.90 -1.08 -10.24
C GLY A 48 18.37 -0.96 -10.43
N LEU A 49 17.88 -0.12 -11.35
CA LEU A 49 16.44 0.13 -11.56
C LEU A 49 15.62 -1.15 -11.78
N LYS A 50 16.14 -2.13 -12.52
CA LYS A 50 15.44 -3.40 -12.78
C LYS A 50 15.24 -4.20 -11.50
N SER A 51 16.27 -4.28 -10.65
CA SER A 51 16.20 -4.97 -9.36
C SER A 51 15.24 -4.26 -8.43
N LEU A 52 15.33 -2.94 -8.34
CA LEU A 52 14.41 -2.13 -7.53
C LEU A 52 12.95 -2.31 -7.98
N LYS A 53 12.66 -2.29 -9.27
CA LYS A 53 11.30 -2.56 -9.79
C LYS A 53 10.78 -3.93 -9.36
N LYS A 54 11.64 -4.97 -9.35
CA LYS A 54 11.28 -6.31 -8.93
C LYS A 54 10.94 -6.35 -7.44
N GLU A 55 11.77 -5.72 -6.60
CA GLU A 55 11.52 -5.63 -5.15
C GLU A 55 10.23 -4.86 -4.84
N VAL A 56 10.00 -3.73 -5.51
CA VAL A 56 8.76 -2.96 -5.38
C VAL A 56 7.53 -3.78 -5.82
N GLY A 57 7.69 -4.65 -6.83
CA GLY A 57 6.64 -5.60 -7.22
C GLY A 57 6.28 -6.59 -6.11
N VAL A 58 7.28 -7.16 -5.44
CA VAL A 58 7.04 -8.06 -4.29
C VAL A 58 6.34 -7.33 -3.14
N VAL A 59 6.75 -6.09 -2.84
CA VAL A 59 6.09 -5.24 -1.83
C VAL A 59 4.63 -4.99 -2.23
N ALA A 60 4.36 -4.74 -3.51
CA ALA A 60 3.01 -4.52 -4.00
C ALA A 60 2.12 -5.76 -3.85
N GLU A 61 2.63 -6.95 -4.18
CA GLU A 61 1.93 -8.21 -4.01
C GLU A 61 1.61 -8.48 -2.54
N ASP A 62 2.57 -8.23 -1.63
CA ASP A 62 2.33 -8.36 -0.18
C ASP A 62 1.27 -7.35 0.30
N LEU A 63 1.34 -6.10 -0.18
CA LEU A 63 0.34 -5.08 0.16
C LEU A 63 -1.07 -5.48 -0.30
N LEU A 64 -1.23 -5.99 -1.52
CA LEU A 64 -2.52 -6.44 -2.03
C LEU A 64 -3.01 -7.73 -1.33
N GLY A 65 -2.09 -8.63 -0.97
CA GLY A 65 -2.39 -9.88 -0.27
C GLY A 65 -2.78 -9.70 1.19
N ARG A 66 -2.32 -8.63 1.85
CA ARG A 66 -2.79 -8.26 3.18
C ARG A 66 -4.30 -7.97 3.10
N LYS A 67 -5.12 -8.78 3.78
CA LYS A 67 -6.57 -8.56 3.86
C LYS A 67 -6.86 -7.15 4.36
N HIS A 68 -7.27 -6.25 3.47
CA HIS A 68 -7.77 -4.89 3.77
C HIS A 68 -9.14 -4.87 4.50
N GLY A 69 -9.48 -5.95 5.21
CA GLY A 69 -10.76 -6.17 5.87
C GLY A 69 -10.64 -6.77 7.28
N VAL A 70 -9.45 -6.75 7.90
CA VAL A 70 -9.38 -6.94 9.36
C VAL A 70 -9.97 -5.69 10.00
N ASN A 71 -11.28 -5.77 10.26
CA ASN A 71 -12.03 -4.86 11.12
C ASN A 71 -11.16 -4.44 12.31
N PHE A 72 -10.69 -3.20 12.31
CA PHE A 72 -10.10 -2.58 13.51
C PHE A 72 -11.09 -2.63 14.70
N ALA A 73 -12.39 -2.77 14.43
CA ALA A 73 -13.44 -2.98 15.43
C ALA A 73 -13.29 -4.29 16.22
N SER A 74 -12.70 -5.36 15.66
CA SER A 74 -12.61 -6.66 16.35
C SER A 74 -11.59 -6.67 17.50
N LYS A 75 -10.73 -5.65 17.63
CA LYS A 75 -9.73 -5.55 18.69
C LYS A 75 -10.08 -4.53 19.79
N LEU A 76 -11.20 -3.82 19.68
CA LEU A 76 -11.69 -2.90 20.72
C LEU A 76 -12.78 -3.51 21.62
N GLY A 77 -13.13 -4.79 21.43
CA GLY A 77 -13.96 -5.56 22.35
C GLY A 77 -13.17 -6.03 23.57
N GLY A 78 -12.60 -5.08 24.31
CA GLY A 78 -12.09 -5.34 25.65
C GLY A 78 -13.25 -5.80 26.54
N LYS A 79 -13.08 -7.01 27.10
CA LYS A 79 -13.80 -7.60 28.25
C LYS A 79 -14.91 -6.75 28.87
N SER A 80 -16.13 -7.25 28.84
CA SER A 80 -17.09 -7.10 29.93
C SER A 80 -17.60 -8.49 30.28
#